data_AF-A0A9D1Z4B4-F1
#
_entry.id   AF-A0A9D1Z4B4-F1
#
_cell.length_a   1.000
_cell.length_b   1.000
_cell.length_c   1.000
_cell.angle_alpha   90.00
_cell.angle_beta   90.00
_cell.angle_gamma   90.00
#
_symmetry.space_group_name_H-M   'P 1'
#
loop_
_entity.id
_entity.type
_entity.pdbx_description
1 polymer ?
#
loop_
_entity_poly.entity_id
_entity_poly.type
_entity_poly.pdbx_seq_one_letter_code
_entity_poly.pdbx_strand_id
1 'polypeptide(L)'
;MKKIFLFLFIYTILVCTNCTNNKEFKPDYQGNIVSITASIYEAVEKFGEVQVDDLEKVVKIEFNENHNIVKETTYDEDGDLDALVKYHYNDNNS
;
A
#
# COMPACT_ATOMS: atom_id res chain seq x y z
N MET A 1 37.02 -32.73 13.45
CA MET A 1 35.73 -32.73 12.71
C MET A 1 34.66 -31.84 13.37
N LYS A 2 35.00 -30.61 13.82
CA LYS A 2 34.03 -29.68 14.45
C LYS A 2 33.90 -28.33 13.73
N LYS A 3 34.75 -28.07 12.73
CA LYS A 3 34.79 -26.79 11.98
C LYS A 3 33.92 -26.80 10.72
N ILE A 4 33.54 -27.99 10.21
CA ILE A 4 32.69 -28.15 9.00
C ILE A 4 31.22 -27.85 9.29
N PHE A 5 30.72 -28.18 10.48
CA PHE A 5 29.34 -27.86 10.88
C PHE A 5 29.09 -26.35 11.01
N LEU A 6 30.12 -25.55 11.34
CA LEU A 6 30.00 -24.10 11.48
C LEU A 6 29.75 -23.40 10.13
N PHE A 7 30.33 -23.92 9.05
CA PHE A 7 30.14 -23.37 7.70
C PHE A 7 28.75 -23.69 7.11
N LEU A 8 28.18 -24.84 7.45
CA LEU A 8 26.82 -25.22 7.04
C LEU A 8 25.75 -24.34 7.69
N PHE A 9 25.95 -23.96 8.96
CA PHE A 9 25.03 -23.08 9.68
C PHE A 9 25.07 -21.63 9.19
N ILE A 10 26.21 -21.18 8.66
CA ILE A 10 26.37 -19.84 8.06
C ILE A 10 25.66 -19.78 6.69
N TYR A 11 25.68 -20.87 5.92
CA TYR A 11 25.02 -20.91 4.60
C TYR A 11 23.49 -20.87 4.70
N THR A 12 22.91 -21.40 5.78
CA THR A 12 21.46 -21.34 6.02
C THR A 12 20.97 -19.97 6.47
N ILE A 13 21.82 -19.17 7.12
CA ILE A 13 21.46 -17.81 7.59
C ILE A 13 21.44 -16.81 6.42
N LEU A 14 22.24 -17.04 5.37
CA LEU A 14 22.33 -16.15 4.20
C LEU A 14 21.12 -16.24 3.24
N VAL A 15 20.28 -17.26 3.37
CA VAL A 15 19.13 -17.50 2.47
C VAL A 15 17.82 -16.92 3.02
N CYS A 16 17.79 -16.45 4.26
CA CYS A 16 16.56 -15.98 4.91
C CYS A 16 16.38 -14.45 4.93
N THR A 17 17.32 -13.65 4.44
CA THR A 17 17.16 -12.19 4.45
C THR A 17 16.37 -11.70 3.23
N ASN A 18 15.09 -11.46 3.49
CA ASN A 18 14.28 -10.37 2.93
C ASN A 18 13.85 -10.48 1.46
N CYS A 19 12.76 -11.21 1.24
CA CYS A 19 11.77 -10.80 0.24
C CYS A 19 10.57 -10.18 0.96
N THR A 20 10.68 -8.92 1.36
CA THR A 20 9.49 -8.11 1.72
C THR A 20 8.86 -7.67 0.41
N ASN A 21 8.07 -8.55 -0.19
CA ASN A 21 7.29 -8.21 -1.38
C ASN A 21 6.08 -7.41 -0.91
N ASN A 22 6.23 -6.10 -0.75
CA ASN A 22 5.08 -5.21 -0.67
C ASN A 22 4.41 -5.28 -2.04
N LYS A 23 3.37 -6.12 -2.18
CA LYS A 23 2.56 -6.12 -3.38
C LYS A 23 1.88 -4.76 -3.44
N GLU A 24 2.37 -3.89 -4.32
CA GLU A 24 1.65 -2.66 -4.64
C GLU A 24 0.24 -3.07 -5.09
N PHE A 25 -0.76 -2.60 -4.35
CA PHE A 25 -2.13 -2.67 -4.79
C PHE A 25 -2.28 -1.72 -5.98
N LYS A 26 -2.32 -2.30 -7.18
CA LYS A 26 -2.60 -1.61 -8.45
C LYS A 26 -3.94 -2.10 -8.96
N PRO A 27 -5.04 -1.43 -8.62
CA PRO A 27 -6.33 -1.79 -9.18
C PRO A 27 -6.32 -1.59 -10.69
N ASP A 28 -7.01 -2.47 -11.41
CA ASP A 28 -7.21 -2.31 -12.85
C ASP A 28 -8.34 -1.28 -13.08
N TYR A 29 -7.95 -0.06 -13.43
CA TYR A 29 -8.85 1.05 -13.68
C TYR A 29 -9.37 1.00 -15.13
N GLN A 30 -10.25 0.05 -15.45
CA GLN A 30 -10.88 0.02 -16.76
C GLN A 30 -11.95 1.11 -16.87
N GLY A 31 -11.70 2.14 -17.68
CA GLY A 31 -12.66 3.21 -18.01
C GLY A 31 -12.23 4.60 -17.52
N ASN A 32 -13.07 5.60 -17.80
CA ASN A 32 -12.82 7.00 -17.41
C ASN A 32 -13.15 7.20 -15.92
N ILE A 33 -12.24 6.77 -15.03
CA ILE A 33 -12.42 6.89 -13.58
C ILE A 33 -12.10 8.31 -13.13
N VAL A 34 -13.10 9.01 -12.58
CA VAL A 34 -12.95 10.37 -12.06
C VAL A 34 -12.49 10.36 -10.60
N SER A 35 -12.88 9.36 -9.82
CA SER A 35 -12.45 9.23 -8.42
C SER A 35 -12.56 7.81 -7.89
N ILE A 36 -11.76 7.50 -6.87
CA ILE A 36 -11.81 6.28 -6.08
C ILE A 36 -11.96 6.64 -4.61
N THR A 37 -12.70 5.82 -3.89
CA THR A 37 -12.73 5.83 -2.42
C THR A 37 -12.23 4.48 -1.93
N ALA A 38 -11.24 4.49 -1.04
CA ALA A 38 -10.70 3.31 -0.38
C ALA A 38 -10.89 3.42 1.13
N SER A 39 -11.52 2.43 1.74
CA SER A 39 -11.60 2.28 3.19
C SER A 39 -10.50 1.34 3.67
N ILE A 40 -9.71 1.80 4.63
CA ILE A 40 -8.58 1.06 5.21
C ILE A 40 -8.98 0.66 6.61
N TYR A 41 -8.82 -0.62 6.93
CA TYR A 41 -9.21 -1.19 8.21
C TYR A 41 -7.98 -1.79 8.90
N GLU A 42 -7.96 -1.72 10.23
CA GLU A 42 -7.09 -2.57 11.01
C GLU A 42 -7.54 -4.04 10.84
N ALA A 43 -6.59 -4.94 10.70
CA ALA A 43 -6.89 -6.36 10.54
C ALA A 43 -5.78 -7.23 11.10
N VAL A 44 -6.16 -8.38 11.66
CA VAL A 44 -5.25 -9.38 12.20
C VAL A 44 -5.48 -10.71 11.49
N GLU A 45 -4.40 -11.31 10.96
CA GLU A 45 -4.47 -12.68 10.45
C GLU A 45 -4.40 -13.69 11.59
N LYS A 46 -5.34 -14.65 11.61
CA LYS A 46 -5.30 -15.81 12.51
C LYS A 46 -5.62 -17.07 11.71
N PHE A 47 -4.69 -18.03 11.73
CA PHE A 47 -4.84 -19.33 11.06
C PHE A 47 -5.11 -19.24 9.54
N GLY A 48 -4.54 -18.24 8.86
CA GLY A 48 -4.75 -18.01 7.44
C GLY A 48 -6.06 -17.29 7.09
N GLU A 49 -6.83 -16.88 8.09
CA GLU A 49 -8.04 -16.06 7.92
C GLU A 49 -7.76 -14.63 8.36
N VAL A 50 -8.18 -13.65 7.54
CA VAL A 50 -8.10 -12.22 7.87
C VAL A 50 -9.32 -11.85 8.71
N GLN A 51 -9.09 -11.38 9.93
CA GLN A 51 -10.12 -10.82 10.80
C GLN A 51 -10.03 -9.30 10.72
N VAL A 52 -11.03 -8.68 10.10
CA VAL A 52 -11.16 -7.22 10.00
C VAL A 52 -11.68 -6.69 11.33
N ASP A 53 -11.06 -5.61 11.81
CA ASP A 53 -11.42 -4.92 13.04
C ASP A 53 -11.97 -3.53 12.70
N ASP A 54 -11.42 -2.47 13.27
CA ASP A 54 -11.92 -1.11 13.12
C ASP A 54 -11.49 -0.44 11.80
N LEU A 55 -12.31 0.51 11.35
CA LEU A 55 -11.95 1.40 10.25
C LEU A 55 -10.82 2.31 10.72
N GLU A 56 -9.67 2.30 10.04
CA GLU A 56 -8.55 3.18 10.37
C GLU A 56 -8.72 4.54 9.68
N LYS A 57 -9.06 4.53 8.38
CA LYS A 57 -9.22 5.76 7.58
C LYS A 57 -9.92 5.52 6.26
N VAL A 58 -10.43 6.59 5.67
CA VAL A 58 -10.97 6.62 4.30
C VAL A 58 -10.13 7.55 3.43
N VAL A 59 -9.64 7.04 2.31
CA VAL A 59 -8.88 7.83 1.33
C VAL A 59 -9.69 7.99 0.07
N LYS A 60 -9.93 9.24 -0.33
CA LYS A 60 -10.55 9.60 -1.60
C LYS A 60 -9.50 10.17 -2.55
N ILE A 61 -9.37 9.56 -3.72
CA ILE A 61 -8.42 9.93 -4.78
C ILE A 61 -9.23 10.44 -5.97
N GLU A 62 -8.90 11.63 -6.48
CA GLU A 62 -9.53 12.22 -7.67
C GLU A 62 -8.49 12.33 -8.80
N PHE A 63 -8.91 12.04 -10.03
CA PHE A 63 -8.06 11.98 -11.22
C PHE A 63 -8.44 13.06 -12.23
N ASN A 64 -7.47 13.50 -13.04
CA ASN A 64 -7.74 14.30 -14.23
C ASN A 64 -8.02 13.43 -15.47
N GLU A 65 -8.30 14.08 -16.59
CA GLU A 65 -8.56 13.44 -17.90
C GLU A 65 -7.40 12.57 -18.41
N ASN A 66 -6.17 12.86 -17.95
CA ASN A 66 -4.97 12.09 -18.28
C ASN A 66 -4.72 10.93 -17.27
N HIS A 67 -5.68 10.65 -16.38
CA HIS A 67 -5.58 9.64 -15.32
C HIS A 67 -4.46 9.88 -14.30
N ASN A 68 -4.01 11.13 -14.16
CA ASN A 68 -3.10 11.54 -13.10
C ASN A 68 -3.89 11.93 -11.84
N ILE A 69 -3.38 11.58 -10.67
CA ILE A 69 -3.98 11.95 -9.38
C ILE A 69 -3.87 13.46 -9.20
N VAL A 70 -4.97 14.19 -9.05
CA VAL A 70 -4.95 15.65 -8.80
C VAL A 70 -5.25 16.01 -7.35
N LYS A 71 -5.89 15.10 -6.61
CA LYS A 71 -6.26 15.35 -5.22
C LYS A 71 -6.41 14.04 -4.46
N GLU A 72 -5.94 14.05 -3.23
CA GLU A 72 -6.12 13.00 -2.24
C GLU A 72 -6.70 13.63 -0.97
N THR A 73 -7.76 13.03 -0.43
CA THR A 73 -8.42 13.46 0.80
C THR A 73 -8.49 12.27 1.74
N THR A 74 -7.93 12.42 2.93
CA THR A 74 -7.93 11.40 3.98
C THR A 74 -8.86 11.85 5.09
N TYR A 75 -9.78 10.97 5.44
CA TYR A 75 -10.65 11.09 6.60
C TYR A 75 -10.24 10.06 7.63
N ASP A 76 -10.27 10.44 8.90
CA ASP A 76 -10.07 9.51 10.01
C ASP A 76 -11.29 8.58 10.19
N GLU A 77 -11.24 7.74 11.22
CA GLU A 77 -12.28 6.77 11.56
C GLU A 77 -13.64 7.39 11.90
N ASP A 78 -13.64 8.62 12.42
CA ASP A 78 -14.85 9.39 12.75
C ASP A 78 -15.42 10.15 11.53
N GLY A 79 -14.67 10.15 10.42
CA GLY A 79 -15.03 10.84 9.20
C GLY A 79 -14.61 12.31 9.16
N ASP A 80 -13.79 12.74 10.11
CA ASP A 80 -13.20 14.07 10.14
C ASP A 80 -12.03 14.15 9.16
N LEU A 81 -11.80 15.35 8.62
CA LEU A 81 -10.73 15.58 7.64
C LEU A 81 -9.36 15.56 8.34
N ASP A 82 -8.60 14.49 8.12
CA ASP A 82 -7.23 14.36 8.62
C ASP A 82 -6.21 15.04 7.68
N ALA A 83 -6.31 14.76 6.37
CA ALA A 83 -5.36 15.31 5.40
C ALA A 83 -5.98 15.63 4.03
N LEU A 84 -5.40 16.63 3.36
CA LEU A 84 -5.74 17.01 1.99
C LEU A 84 -4.47 17.33 1.21
N VAL A 85 -4.19 16.55 0.17
CA VAL A 85 -3.06 16.76 -0.74
C VAL A 85 -3.59 17.10 -2.13
N LYS A 86 -3.02 18.13 -2.76
CA LYS A 86 -3.29 18.50 -4.15
C LYS A 86 -2.01 18.39 -4.96
N TYR A 87 -2.10 17.76 -6.12
CA TYR A 87 -0.98 17.55 -7.02
C TYR A 87 -1.11 18.46 -8.23
N HIS A 88 -0.02 19.14 -8.55
CA HIS A 88 0.11 19.98 -9.72
C HIS A 88 1.21 19.41 -10.60
N TYR A 89 0.87 19.08 -11.84
CA TYR A 89 1.82 18.59 -12.83
C TYR A 89 2.22 19.76 -13.73
N ASN A 90 3.51 20.00 -13.85
CA ASN A 90 4.02 20.87 -14.90
C ASN A 90 4.04 20.03 -16.18
N ASP A 91 3.21 20.38 -17.15
CA ASP A 91 3.28 19.84 -18.51
C ASP A 91 4.57 20.34 -19.16
N ASN A 92 5.70 19.72 -18.81
CA ASN A 92 6.93 19.84 -19.59
C ASN A 92 6.82 18.88 -20.78
N ASN A 93 5.86 19.14 -21.68
CA ASN A 93 5.89 18.59 -23.02
C ASN A 93 7.02 19.30 -23.78
N SER A 94 8.20 18.67 -23.84
CA SER A 94 9.25 18.99 -24.82
C SER A 94 9.02 18.21 -26.11
#